data_AF-A0A1G2ZBI3-F1
#
_entry.id   AF-A0A1G2ZBI3-F1
#
_cell.length_a   1.000
_cell.length_b   1.000
_cell.length_c   1.000
_cell.angle_alpha   90.00
_cell.angle_beta   90.00
_cell.angle_gamma   90.00
#
_symmetry.space_group_name_H-M   'P 1'
#
loop_
_entity.id
_entity.type
_entity.pdbx_description
1 polymer ?
#
loop_
_entity_poly.entity_id
_entity_poly.type
_entity_poly.pdbx_seq_one_letter_code
_entity_poly.pdbx_strand_id
1 'polypeptide(L)'
;MMTPMPNTEHQCLVARLTSILLEVVGGPELGIVCPGVNLSHGNIDDWTQDYRVPDVAVLLHDGPGEDCDTHWCGGVDFLIEVTSPDDRTREKIPFYSRLGVAELLLVDRQSWTLELYRQQAGQLTLVGRSHAEAPDPLASNKVPLTFQLVSADPRPQIQVKHVGTGRNWLV
;
A
#
# COMPACT_ATOMS: atom_id res chain seq x y z
N MET A 1 -3.52 -14.13 -19.46
CA MET A 1 -2.04 -14.14 -19.64
C MET A 1 -1.45 -13.91 -18.27
N MET A 2 -0.53 -14.75 -17.78
CA MET A 2 0.13 -14.49 -16.50
C MET A 2 1.13 -13.34 -16.69
N THR A 3 1.02 -12.29 -15.88
CA THR A 3 2.02 -11.21 -15.83
C THR A 3 3.29 -11.79 -15.21
N PRO A 4 4.49 -11.53 -15.76
CA PRO A 4 5.73 -11.97 -15.15
C PRO A 4 5.86 -11.40 -13.72
N MET A 5 6.49 -12.19 -12.84
CA MET A 5 6.81 -11.72 -11.50
C MET A 5 7.70 -10.47 -11.55
N PRO A 6 7.48 -9.49 -10.66
CA PRO A 6 8.35 -8.33 -10.54
C PRO A 6 9.80 -8.71 -10.20
N ASN A 7 10.74 -7.82 -10.55
CA ASN A 7 12.17 -8.05 -10.31
C ASN A 7 12.55 -8.11 -8.82
N THR A 8 13.76 -8.57 -8.51
CA THR A 8 14.23 -8.73 -7.11
C THR A 8 14.14 -7.45 -6.28
N GLU A 9 14.38 -6.29 -6.89
CA GLU A 9 14.27 -5.00 -6.18
C GLU A 9 12.85 -4.73 -5.70
N HIS A 10 11.84 -4.97 -6.55
CA HIS A 10 10.44 -4.89 -6.16
C HIS A 10 10.15 -5.79 -4.96
N GLN A 11 10.58 -7.05 -5.05
CA GLN A 11 10.35 -8.04 -3.97
C GLN A 11 11.02 -7.60 -2.66
N CYS A 12 12.24 -7.04 -2.72
CA CYS A 12 12.93 -6.53 -1.53
C CYS A 12 12.20 -5.33 -0.90
N LEU A 13 11.69 -4.40 -1.71
CA LEU A 13 10.94 -3.23 -1.21
C LEU A 13 9.63 -3.67 -0.54
N VAL A 14 8.86 -4.53 -1.21
CA VAL A 14 7.61 -5.08 -0.67
C VAL A 14 7.87 -5.82 0.64
N ALA A 15 8.89 -6.70 0.69
CA ALA A 15 9.22 -7.45 1.90
C ALA A 15 9.60 -6.53 3.08
N ARG A 16 10.40 -5.48 2.85
CA ARG A 16 10.80 -4.53 3.89
C ARG A 16 9.63 -3.70 4.40
N LEU A 17 8.80 -3.17 3.49
CA LEU A 17 7.60 -2.41 3.87
C LEU A 17 6.60 -3.29 4.63
N THR A 18 6.40 -4.52 4.17
CA THR A 18 5.57 -5.52 4.87
C THR A 18 6.12 -5.79 6.27
N SER A 19 7.43 -5.96 6.44
CA SER A 19 8.04 -6.21 7.75
C SER A 19 7.80 -5.07 8.73
N ILE A 20 7.85 -3.81 8.27
CA ILE A 20 7.59 -2.64 9.12
C ILE A 20 6.11 -2.61 9.52
N LEU A 21 5.21 -2.88 8.59
CA LEU A 21 3.77 -2.97 8.87
C LEU A 21 3.45 -4.12 9.82
N LEU A 22 4.06 -5.29 9.66
CA LEU A 22 3.93 -6.41 10.60
C LEU A 22 4.42 -6.01 12.00
N GLU A 23 5.52 -5.27 12.12
CA GLU A 23 6.01 -4.81 13.41
C GLU A 23 5.04 -3.82 14.10
N VAL A 24 4.43 -2.92 13.31
CA VAL A 24 3.63 -1.80 13.83
C VAL A 24 2.15 -2.12 13.98
N VAL A 25 1.62 -3.00 13.13
CA VAL A 25 0.19 -3.39 13.11
C VAL A 25 0.02 -4.83 13.59
N GLY A 26 0.77 -5.76 13.00
CA GLY A 26 0.61 -7.19 13.28
C GLY A 26 1.07 -7.59 14.69
N GLY A 27 2.27 -7.15 15.09
CA GLY A 27 2.86 -7.48 16.39
C GLY A 27 2.03 -6.99 17.58
N PRO A 28 1.50 -5.77 17.56
CA PRO A 28 0.58 -5.28 18.58
C PRO A 28 -0.87 -5.76 18.41
N GLU A 29 -1.15 -6.63 17.45
CA GLU A 29 -2.48 -7.20 17.18
C GLU A 29 -3.55 -6.13 16.89
N LEU A 30 -3.21 -5.11 16.09
CA LEU A 30 -4.16 -4.05 15.67
C LEU A 30 -4.94 -4.42 14.41
N GLY A 31 -4.47 -5.44 13.69
CA GLY A 31 -5.06 -5.90 12.44
C GLY A 31 -4.16 -6.92 11.74
N ILE A 32 -4.51 -7.21 10.49
CA ILE A 32 -3.85 -8.18 9.64
C ILE A 32 -3.06 -7.43 8.56
N VAL A 33 -1.84 -7.91 8.29
CA VAL A 33 -1.00 -7.43 7.19
C VAL A 33 -0.78 -8.57 6.21
N CYS A 34 -1.21 -8.39 4.97
CA CYS A 34 -1.12 -9.42 3.92
C CYS A 34 -0.17 -8.96 2.81
N PRO A 35 0.98 -9.65 2.59
CA PRO A 35 1.77 -9.49 1.39
C PRO A 35 1.11 -10.24 0.22
N GLY A 36 0.39 -9.51 -0.63
CA GLY A 36 -0.48 -10.09 -1.66
C GLY A 36 -1.76 -10.68 -1.08
N VAL A 37 -2.91 -10.14 -1.48
CA VAL A 37 -4.23 -10.66 -1.10
C VAL A 37 -5.26 -10.38 -2.18
N ASN A 38 -6.21 -11.29 -2.38
CA ASN A 38 -7.32 -11.04 -3.30
C ASN A 38 -8.29 -10.06 -2.66
N LEU A 39 -8.53 -8.93 -3.33
CA LEU A 39 -9.54 -7.95 -2.93
C LEU A 39 -10.67 -7.95 -3.93
N SER A 40 -11.91 -8.09 -3.45
CA SER A 40 -13.11 -8.09 -4.29
C SER A 40 -14.28 -7.36 -3.62
N HIS A 41 -15.30 -7.05 -4.41
CA HIS A 41 -16.54 -6.50 -3.89
C HIS A 41 -17.40 -7.66 -3.34
N GLY A 42 -18.00 -7.50 -2.16
CA GLY A 42 -18.82 -8.56 -1.54
C GLY A 42 -20.15 -8.86 -2.23
N ASN A 43 -20.47 -8.21 -3.36
CA ASN A 43 -21.75 -8.33 -4.08
C ASN A 43 -21.65 -9.08 -5.41
N ILE A 44 -20.60 -9.87 -5.63
CA ILE A 44 -20.44 -10.68 -6.84
C ILE A 44 -20.46 -12.18 -6.51
N ASP A 45 -21.24 -12.95 -7.28
CA ASP A 45 -21.43 -14.39 -7.06
C ASP A 45 -20.12 -15.20 -7.23
N ASP A 46 -19.21 -14.71 -8.08
CA ASP A 46 -17.88 -15.27 -8.30
C ASP A 46 -16.84 -14.14 -8.23
N TRP A 47 -16.15 -14.05 -7.08
CA TRP A 47 -15.16 -13.01 -6.81
C TRP A 47 -14.00 -13.02 -7.81
N THR A 48 -13.72 -14.17 -8.43
CA THR A 48 -12.59 -14.35 -9.35
C THR A 48 -12.78 -13.60 -10.68
N GLN A 49 -14.01 -13.12 -10.96
CA GLN A 49 -14.32 -12.32 -12.15
C GLN A 49 -13.86 -10.86 -12.03
N ASP A 50 -13.84 -10.29 -10.82
CA ASP A 50 -13.35 -8.93 -10.59
C ASP A 50 -12.67 -8.81 -9.22
N TYR A 51 -11.37 -9.04 -9.23
CA TYR A 51 -10.51 -8.85 -8.08
C TYR A 51 -9.22 -8.15 -8.47
N ARG A 52 -8.54 -7.53 -7.50
CA ARG A 52 -7.18 -7.05 -7.65
C ARG A 52 -6.33 -7.56 -6.50
N VAL A 53 -5.04 -7.67 -6.75
CA VAL A 53 -4.03 -8.07 -5.77
C VAL A 53 -3.07 -6.89 -5.61
N PRO A 54 -3.07 -6.19 -4.47
CA PRO A 54 -2.05 -5.22 -4.13
C PRO A 54 -0.78 -5.93 -3.67
N ASP A 55 0.36 -5.23 -3.67
CA ASP A 55 1.60 -5.78 -3.12
C ASP A 55 1.49 -6.00 -1.62
N VAL A 56 0.89 -5.05 -0.89
CA VAL A 56 0.61 -5.18 0.55
C VAL A 56 -0.76 -4.59 0.87
N ALA A 57 -1.52 -5.28 1.71
CA ALA A 57 -2.75 -4.79 2.32
C ALA A 57 -2.66 -4.80 3.85
N VAL A 58 -3.26 -3.79 4.47
CA VAL A 58 -3.46 -3.69 5.92
C VAL A 58 -4.95 -3.60 6.18
N LEU A 59 -5.44 -4.48 7.04
CA LEU A 59 -6.84 -4.64 7.40
C LEU A 59 -6.93 -4.50 8.93
N LEU A 60 -7.43 -3.36 9.42
CA LEU A 60 -7.51 -3.11 10.86
C LEU A 60 -8.72 -3.83 11.46
N HIS A 61 -8.66 -4.18 12.74
CA HIS A 61 -9.77 -4.87 13.42
C HIS A 61 -11.07 -4.05 13.46
N ASP A 62 -10.97 -2.72 13.47
CA ASP A 62 -12.10 -1.78 13.39
C ASP A 62 -12.36 -1.30 11.95
N GLY A 63 -11.67 -1.89 10.97
CA GLY A 63 -11.81 -1.62 9.55
C GLY A 63 -13.09 -2.21 8.97
N PRO A 64 -13.51 -1.75 7.77
CA PRO A 64 -14.75 -2.19 7.13
C PRO A 64 -14.59 -3.46 6.28
N GLY A 65 -13.39 -4.06 6.23
CA GLY A 65 -13.10 -5.24 5.44
C GLY A 65 -13.64 -6.51 6.09
N GLU A 66 -14.18 -7.42 5.29
CA GLU A 66 -14.68 -8.72 5.72
C GLU A 66 -13.78 -9.84 5.17
N ASP A 67 -13.36 -10.75 6.06
CA ASP A 67 -12.58 -11.92 5.69
C ASP A 67 -13.49 -12.99 5.10
N CYS A 68 -13.33 -13.25 3.81
CA CYS A 68 -14.08 -14.24 3.04
C CYS A 68 -13.25 -15.54 2.83
N ASP A 69 -12.25 -15.80 3.69
CA ASP A 69 -11.26 -16.91 3.74
C ASP A 69 -10.26 -16.92 2.57
N THR A 70 -10.77 -16.77 1.35
CA THR A 70 -10.00 -16.81 0.10
C THR A 70 -9.66 -15.43 -0.46
N HIS A 71 -10.39 -14.42 0.00
CA HIS A 71 -10.30 -13.03 -0.41
C HIS A 71 -10.85 -12.14 0.70
N TRP A 72 -10.62 -10.84 0.57
CA TRP A 72 -11.26 -9.85 1.41
C TRP A 72 -12.31 -9.07 0.63
N CYS A 73 -13.43 -8.85 1.30
CA CYS A 73 -14.62 -8.21 0.78
C CYS A 73 -14.72 -6.78 1.37
N GLY A 74 -14.88 -5.77 0.51
CA GLY A 74 -15.13 -4.38 0.95
C GLY A 74 -13.87 -3.55 1.25
N GLY A 75 -14.04 -2.47 2.04
CA GLY A 75 -13.03 -1.42 2.19
C GLY A 75 -11.78 -1.87 2.95
N VAL A 76 -10.61 -1.57 2.40
CA VAL A 76 -9.30 -1.87 3.03
C VAL A 76 -8.69 -0.59 3.61
N ASP A 77 -8.07 -0.67 4.78
CA ASP A 77 -7.58 0.52 5.47
C ASP A 77 -6.38 1.17 4.78
N PHE A 78 -5.39 0.36 4.41
CA PHE A 78 -4.17 0.88 3.80
C PHE A 78 -3.59 -0.14 2.80
N LEU A 79 -3.31 0.33 1.59
CA LEU A 79 -2.62 -0.46 0.55
C LEU A 79 -1.25 0.11 0.24
N ILE A 80 -0.33 -0.76 -0.13
CA ILE A 80 0.91 -0.40 -0.82
C ILE A 80 0.90 -1.05 -2.19
N GLU A 81 1.28 -0.27 -3.19
CA GLU A 81 1.63 -0.75 -4.52
C GLU A 81 3.00 -0.20 -4.91
N VAL A 82 3.87 -1.05 -5.42
CA VAL A 82 5.19 -0.73 -5.91
C VAL A 82 5.17 -0.88 -7.42
N THR A 83 5.50 0.16 -8.18
CA THR A 83 5.47 0.06 -9.64
C THR A 83 6.61 -0.83 -10.15
N SER A 84 6.36 -1.57 -11.22
CA SER A 84 7.39 -2.22 -12.02
C SER A 84 7.33 -1.73 -13.47
N PRO A 85 8.41 -1.91 -14.27
CA PRO A 85 8.37 -1.55 -15.68
C PRO A 85 7.16 -2.20 -16.36
N ASP A 86 6.45 -1.42 -17.17
CA ASP A 86 5.21 -1.83 -17.88
C ASP A 86 4.02 -2.21 -16.98
N ASP A 87 4.07 -1.90 -15.68
CA ASP A 87 2.97 -2.20 -14.75
C ASP A 87 1.76 -1.27 -14.93
N ARG A 88 0.58 -1.86 -14.75
CA ARG A 88 -0.73 -1.21 -14.83
C ARG A 88 -1.23 -0.82 -13.45
N THR A 89 -0.32 -0.57 -12.50
CA THR A 89 -0.64 -0.24 -11.09
C THR A 89 -1.69 0.87 -10.99
N ARG A 90 -1.50 1.95 -11.74
CA ARG A 90 -2.39 3.12 -11.74
C ARG A 90 -3.78 2.80 -12.28
N GLU A 91 -3.90 1.80 -13.14
CA GLU A 91 -5.19 1.35 -13.67
C GLU A 91 -6.03 0.60 -12.63
N LYS A 92 -5.42 0.17 -11.51
CA LYS A 92 -6.14 -0.42 -10.38
C LYS A 92 -6.81 0.64 -9.50
N ILE A 93 -6.39 1.91 -9.56
CA ILE A 93 -6.91 2.98 -8.67
C ILE A 93 -8.43 3.14 -8.74
N PRO A 94 -9.09 3.13 -9.92
CA PRO A 94 -10.55 3.18 -9.99
C PRO A 94 -11.24 1.98 -9.32
N PHE A 95 -10.62 0.78 -9.36
CA PHE A 95 -11.13 -0.39 -8.65
C PHE A 95 -11.02 -0.19 -7.13
N TYR A 96 -9.84 0.20 -6.64
CA TYR A 96 -9.63 0.47 -5.21
C TYR A 96 -10.53 1.60 -4.67
N SER A 97 -10.80 2.61 -5.49
CA SER A 97 -11.74 3.68 -5.17
C SER A 97 -13.16 3.16 -4.95
N ARG A 98 -13.65 2.30 -5.85
CA ARG A 98 -14.99 1.68 -5.76
C ARG A 98 -15.09 0.70 -4.60
N LEU A 99 -14.00 -0.03 -4.34
CA LEU A 99 -13.90 -0.95 -3.21
C LEU A 99 -13.95 -0.22 -1.86
N GLY A 100 -13.61 1.08 -1.84
CA GLY A 100 -13.60 1.89 -0.63
C GLY A 100 -12.28 1.80 0.16
N VAL A 101 -11.17 1.54 -0.53
CA VAL A 101 -9.83 1.58 0.08
C VAL A 101 -9.58 2.95 0.67
N ALA A 102 -9.27 3.02 1.96
CA ALA A 102 -9.15 4.29 2.68
C ALA A 102 -7.89 5.08 2.29
N GLU A 103 -6.74 4.40 2.20
CA GLU A 103 -5.48 5.00 1.76
C GLU A 103 -4.69 4.04 0.87
N LEU A 104 -3.98 4.60 -0.11
CA LEU A 104 -3.06 3.87 -0.99
C LEU A 104 -1.74 4.63 -1.06
N LEU A 105 -0.65 3.99 -0.64
CA LEU A 105 0.71 4.45 -0.90
C LEU A 105 1.22 3.81 -2.20
N LEU A 106 1.45 4.62 -3.22
CA LEU A 106 2.09 4.22 -4.46
C LEU A 106 3.59 4.55 -4.39
N VAL A 107 4.43 3.54 -4.57
CA VAL A 107 5.89 3.66 -4.70
C VAL A 107 6.25 3.56 -6.17
N ASP A 108 6.47 4.69 -6.83
CA ASP A 108 6.94 4.71 -8.21
C ASP A 108 8.47 4.59 -8.25
N ARG A 109 8.98 3.42 -8.62
CA ARG A 109 10.43 3.15 -8.65
C ARG A 109 11.13 3.65 -9.90
N GLN A 110 10.38 3.97 -10.96
CA GLN A 110 10.98 4.49 -12.18
C GLN A 110 11.31 5.96 -12.01
N SER A 111 10.39 6.74 -11.44
CA SER A 111 10.59 8.16 -11.15
C SER A 111 11.16 8.40 -9.75
N TRP A 112 11.23 7.38 -8.89
CA TRP A 112 11.52 7.52 -7.47
C TRP A 112 10.64 8.59 -6.83
N THR A 113 9.34 8.30 -6.82
CA THR A 113 8.29 9.15 -6.25
C THR A 113 7.43 8.31 -5.31
N LEU A 114 7.10 8.87 -4.15
CA LEU A 114 6.02 8.36 -3.31
C LEU A 114 4.77 9.20 -3.55
N GLU A 115 3.62 8.56 -3.68
CA GLU A 115 2.33 9.22 -3.75
C GLU A 115 1.39 8.62 -2.72
N LEU A 116 0.80 9.45 -1.86
CA LEU A 116 -0.23 9.01 -0.94
C LEU A 116 -1.59 9.45 -1.49
N TYR A 117 -2.46 8.47 -1.72
CA TYR A 117 -3.85 8.66 -2.08
C TYR A 117 -4.74 8.38 -0.88
N ARG A 118 -5.84 9.12 -0.78
CA ARG A 118 -6.84 8.98 0.29
C ARG A 118 -8.25 9.01 -0.28
N GLN A 119 -9.11 8.15 0.24
CA GLN A 119 -10.52 8.09 -0.14
C GLN A 119 -11.23 9.37 0.27
N GLN A 120 -11.81 10.06 -0.71
CA GLN A 120 -12.62 11.25 -0.54
C GLN A 120 -13.78 11.18 -1.54
N ALA A 121 -15.01 11.32 -1.05
CA ALA A 121 -16.22 11.31 -1.89
C ALA A 121 -16.29 10.13 -2.89
N GLY A 122 -15.88 8.93 -2.47
CA GLY A 122 -15.91 7.72 -3.31
C GLY A 122 -14.72 7.54 -4.27
N GLN A 123 -13.69 8.39 -4.16
CA GLN A 123 -12.51 8.31 -5.01
C GLN A 123 -11.21 8.39 -4.21
N LEU A 124 -10.19 7.63 -4.62
CA LEU A 124 -8.83 7.81 -4.15
C LEU A 124 -8.23 9.06 -4.78
N THR A 125 -8.05 10.10 -3.96
CA THR A 125 -7.50 11.39 -4.36
C THR A 125 -6.05 11.52 -3.89
N LEU A 126 -5.17 12.06 -4.74
CA LEU A 126 -3.78 12.31 -4.35
C LEU A 126 -3.74 13.40 -3.27
N VAL A 127 -3.20 13.09 -2.10
CA VAL A 127 -3.08 14.04 -0.96
C VAL A 127 -1.66 14.48 -0.67
N GLY A 128 -0.65 13.82 -1.25
CA GLY A 128 0.74 14.24 -1.10
C GLY A 128 1.71 13.46 -1.99
N ARG A 129 2.87 14.06 -2.24
CA ARG A 129 4.00 13.47 -2.95
C ARG A 129 5.29 13.64 -2.17
N SER A 130 6.22 12.69 -2.34
CA SER A 130 7.58 12.79 -1.83
C SER A 130 8.57 12.44 -2.94
N HIS A 131 9.56 13.29 -3.15
CA HIS A 131 10.64 13.09 -4.13
C HIS A 131 12.00 13.31 -3.45
N ALA A 132 13.09 12.78 -4.00
CA ALA A 132 14.40 12.87 -3.35
C ALA A 132 14.90 14.32 -3.19
N GLU A 133 14.51 15.19 -4.14
CA GLU A 133 14.83 16.63 -4.12
C GLU A 133 13.85 17.46 -3.26
N ALA A 134 12.65 16.94 -3.02
CA ALA A 134 11.59 17.55 -2.22
C ALA A 134 10.99 16.48 -1.30
N PRO A 135 11.72 16.12 -0.22
CA PRO A 135 11.40 14.96 0.58
C PRO A 135 10.28 15.31 1.57
N ASP A 136 9.06 15.58 1.09
CA ASP A 136 7.95 15.90 1.98
C ASP A 136 7.44 14.63 2.67
N PRO A 137 7.27 14.61 4.00
CA PRO A 137 6.73 13.45 4.70
C PRO A 137 5.24 13.24 4.39
N LEU A 138 4.89 12.02 3.99
CA LEU A 138 3.52 11.57 3.74
C LEU A 138 2.99 10.85 4.98
N ALA A 139 2.11 11.50 5.74
CA ALA A 139 1.50 10.92 6.92
C ALA A 139 0.24 10.11 6.56
N SER A 140 0.23 8.83 6.93
CA SER A 140 -0.97 8.00 6.88
C SER A 140 -1.92 8.35 8.02
N ASN A 141 -3.22 8.33 7.73
CA ASN A 141 -4.26 8.45 8.75
C ASN A 141 -4.72 7.08 9.27
N LYS A 142 -4.20 5.99 8.69
CA LYS A 142 -4.67 4.61 8.91
C LYS A 142 -3.64 3.76 9.63
N VAL A 143 -2.37 3.90 9.27
CA VAL A 143 -1.25 3.31 10.01
C VAL A 143 -0.46 4.43 10.68
N PRO A 144 0.14 4.22 11.86
CA PRO A 144 0.83 5.28 12.61
C PRO A 144 2.24 5.55 12.04
N LEU A 145 2.33 5.71 10.71
CA LEU A 145 3.56 5.84 9.94
C LEU A 145 3.55 7.10 9.07
N THR A 146 4.73 7.69 8.93
CA THR A 146 5.03 8.64 7.85
C THR A 146 6.02 8.01 6.87
N PHE A 147 5.86 8.32 5.60
CA PHE A 147 6.72 7.85 4.51
C PHE A 147 7.36 9.04 3.82
N GLN A 148 8.67 8.99 3.59
CA GLN A 148 9.40 10.08 2.97
C GLN A 148 10.49 9.48 2.09
N LEU A 149 10.67 10.03 0.89
CA LEU A 149 11.81 9.65 0.08
C LEU A 149 13.03 10.46 0.49
N VAL A 150 14.17 9.82 0.68
CA VAL A 150 15.43 10.47 1.06
C VAL A 150 16.52 10.14 0.06
N SER A 151 17.35 11.13 -0.27
CA SER A 151 18.50 10.97 -1.16
C SER A 151 19.50 9.97 -0.57
N ALA A 152 19.91 9.01 -1.39
CA ALA A 152 20.92 8.00 -1.06
C ALA A 152 21.61 7.50 -2.35
N ASP A 153 22.73 6.82 -2.20
CA ASP A 153 23.58 6.28 -3.27
C ASP A 153 23.57 4.74 -3.23
N PRO A 154 23.34 4.01 -4.35
CA PRO A 154 23.16 4.47 -5.73
C PRO A 154 21.77 5.00 -6.09
N ARG A 155 20.81 4.93 -5.16
CA ARG A 155 19.42 5.36 -5.42
C ARG A 155 18.75 5.83 -4.13
N PRO A 156 17.68 6.64 -4.23
CA PRO A 156 16.90 7.08 -3.07
C PRO A 156 16.40 5.91 -2.22
N GLN A 157 16.19 6.18 -0.93
CA GLN A 157 15.61 5.25 0.03
C GLN A 157 14.27 5.77 0.54
N ILE A 158 13.43 4.87 1.03
CA ILE A 158 12.19 5.27 1.71
C ILE A 158 12.49 5.29 3.20
N GLN A 159 12.47 6.48 3.79
CA GLN A 159 12.41 6.62 5.23
C GLN A 159 10.98 6.40 5.69
N VAL A 160 10.81 5.42 6.58
CA VAL A 160 9.56 5.16 7.29
C VAL A 160 9.77 5.55 8.74
N LYS A 161 8.83 6.29 9.33
CA LYS A 161 8.91 6.72 10.74
C LYS A 161 7.59 6.47 11.45
N HIS A 162 7.66 5.89 12.64
CA HIS A 162 6.50 5.71 13.49
C HIS A 162 6.17 7.01 14.23
N VAL A 163 4.93 7.47 14.13
CA VAL A 163 4.50 8.79 14.65
C VAL A 163 4.53 8.84 16.18
N GLY A 164 4.08 7.79 16.87
CA GLY A 164 4.05 7.75 18.33
C GLY A 164 5.41 7.55 19.02
N THR A 165 6.25 6.64 18.53
CA THR A 165 7.54 6.28 19.16
C THR A 165 8.74 7.03 18.61
N GLY A 166 8.61 7.63 17.41
CA GLY A 166 9.73 8.24 16.69
C GLY A 166 10.71 7.25 16.07
N ARG A 167 10.50 5.94 16.22
CA ARG A 167 11.32 4.90 15.59
C ARG A 167 11.34 5.08 14.07
N ASN A 168 12.50 4.82 13.47
CA ASN A 168 12.71 4.97 12.03
C ASN A 168 13.23 3.67 11.39
N TRP A 169 12.97 3.53 10.10
CA TRP A 169 13.50 2.49 9.24
C TRP A 169 13.89 3.14 7.90
N LEU A 170 14.92 2.58 7.27
CA LEU A 170 15.31 2.90 5.90
C LEU A 170 15.09 1.67 5.03
N VAL A 171 14.34 1.85 3.95
CA VAL A 171 13.96 0.82 2.99
C VAL A 171 14.67 1.03 1.68
#